data_AF-A0A534AKH0-F1
#
_entry.id   AF-A0A534AKH0-F1
#
_cell.length_a   1.000
_cell.length_b   1.000
_cell.length_c   1.000
_cell.angle_alpha   90.00
_cell.angle_beta   90.00
_cell.angle_gamma   90.00
#
_symmetry.space_group_name_H-M   'P 1'
#
loop_
_entity.id
_entity.type
_entity.pdbx_description
1 polymer ?
#
loop_
_entity_poly.entity_id
_entity_poly.type
_entity_poly.pdbx_seq_one_letter_code
_entity_poly.pdbx_strand_id
1 'polypeptide(L)'
;MPSIIAELGYVIEKHLQSIGLIRKTQLDPHQQKLVDQKRAEFQARARQADAFAKPHFPEGAQLCGRCSTAAVVMMDGCMTCLNCGDSKCG
;
A
#
# COMPACT_ATOMS: atom_id res chain seq x y z
N MET A 1 -2.40 12.41 -13.97
CA MET A 1 -1.62 12.69 -15.19
C MET A 1 -0.94 14.04 -15.00
N PRO A 2 0.36 14.08 -14.62
CA PRO A 2 1.04 15.34 -14.37
C PRO A 2 1.27 16.07 -15.71
N SER A 3 1.09 17.39 -15.71
CA SER A 3 1.30 18.25 -16.88
C SER A 3 2.79 18.61 -17.02
N ILE A 4 3.30 18.77 -18.25
CA ILE A 4 4.67 19.25 -18.53
C ILE A 4 4.94 20.58 -17.82
N ILE A 5 3.94 21.46 -17.76
CA ILE A 5 4.03 22.75 -17.07
C ILE A 5 4.24 22.53 -15.56
N ALA A 6 3.60 21.51 -14.98
CA ALA A 6 3.77 21.17 -13.57
C ALA A 6 5.18 20.65 -13.26
N GLU A 7 5.77 19.87 -14.17
CA GLU A 7 7.15 19.39 -13.99
C GLU A 7 8.19 20.52 -14.11
N LEU A 8 8.02 21.42 -15.09
CA LEU A 8 8.90 22.60 -15.22
C LEU A 8 8.80 23.50 -13.98
N GLY A 9 7.58 23.76 -13.50
CA GLY A 9 7.37 24.52 -12.26
C GLY A 9 8.05 23.88 -11.06
N TYR A 10 7.96 22.56 -10.92
CA TYR A 10 8.60 21.81 -9.84
C TYR A 10 10.13 21.91 -9.85
N VAL A 11 10.75 21.79 -11.03
CA VAL A 11 12.22 21.89 -11.17
C VAL A 11 12.70 23.29 -10.82
N ILE A 12 11.99 24.32 -11.29
CA ILE A 12 12.30 25.72 -10.97
C ILE A 12 12.17 25.97 -9.47
N GLU A 13 11.03 25.61 -8.86
CA GLU A 13 10.81 25.79 -7.42
C GLU A 13 11.90 25.11 -6.58
N LYS A 14 12.25 23.86 -6.91
CA LYS A 14 13.32 23.12 -6.23
C LYS A 14 14.67 23.82 -6.36
N HIS A 15 14.98 24.36 -7.54
CA HIS A 15 16.23 25.09 -7.76
C HIS A 15 16.25 26.40 -6.94
N LEU A 16 15.17 27.18 -6.98
CA LEU A 16 15.04 28.44 -6.23
C LEU A 16 15.10 28.22 -4.71
N GLN A 17 14.57 27.10 -4.21
CA GLN A 17 14.73 26.68 -2.82
C GLN A 17 16.18 26.29 -2.49
N SER A 18 16.87 25.59 -3.41
CA SER A 18 18.24 25.13 -3.19
C SER A 18 19.27 26.26 -3.10
N ILE A 19 19.07 27.33 -3.87
CA ILE A 19 19.92 28.54 -3.84
C ILE A 19 19.50 29.53 -2.75
N GLY A 20 18.48 29.21 -1.96
CA GLY A 20 18.00 30.03 -0.85
C GLY A 20 17.14 31.24 -1.23
N LEU A 21 16.72 31.35 -2.49
CA LEU A 21 15.85 32.44 -2.94
C LEU A 21 14.42 32.28 -2.42
N ILE A 22 13.94 31.04 -2.31
CA ILE A 22 12.61 30.70 -1.78
C ILE A 22 12.78 29.85 -0.52
N ARG A 23 12.08 30.21 0.56
CA ARG A 23 12.03 29.37 1.77
C ARG A 23 11.13 28.16 1.51
N LYS A 24 11.56 26.99 1.95
CA LYS A 24 10.70 25.81 1.99
C LYS A 24 9.53 26.08 2.92
N THR A 25 8.31 25.91 2.42
CA THR A 25 7.11 25.89 3.24
C THR A 25 7.18 24.67 4.15
N GLN A 26 7.48 24.89 5.43
CA GLN A 26 7.38 23.85 6.45
C GLN A 26 5.95 23.79 6.98
N LEU A 27 5.54 22.61 7.44
CA LEU A 27 4.26 22.46 8.13
C LEU A 27 4.31 23.26 9.44
N ASP A 28 3.21 23.95 9.75
CA ASP A 28 3.03 24.60 11.04
C ASP A 28 3.19 23.54 12.17
N PRO A 29 3.77 23.89 13.34
CA PRO A 29 3.85 22.99 14.49
C PRO A 29 2.56 22.22 14.82
N HIS A 30 1.38 22.83 14.64
CA HIS A 30 0.09 22.18 14.84
C HIS A 30 -0.20 21.12 13.76
N GLN A 31 0.09 21.44 12.49
CA GLN A 31 -0.09 20.51 11.37
C GLN A 31 0.87 19.33 11.48
N GLN A 32 2.12 19.57 11.86
CA GLN A 32 3.11 18.52 12.07
C GLN A 32 2.64 17.53 13.15
N LYS A 33 2.14 18.04 14.29
CA LYS A 33 1.55 17.19 15.36
C LYS A 33 0.38 16.34 14.86
N LEU A 34 -0.50 16.91 14.05
CA LEU A 34 -1.62 16.16 13.46
C LEU A 34 -1.13 15.04 12.52
N VAL A 35 -0.15 15.32 11.68
CA VAL A 35 0.45 14.31 10.78
C VAL A 35 1.10 13.19 11.58
N ASP A 36 1.84 13.53 12.64
CA ASP A 36 2.51 12.54 13.48
C ASP A 36 1.50 11.67 14.24
N GLN A 37 0.42 12.26 14.77
CA GLN A 37 -0.69 11.51 15.38
C GLN A 37 -1.35 10.55 14.39
N LYS A 38 -1.68 11.00 13.18
CA LYS A 38 -2.29 10.14 12.15
C LYS A 38 -1.36 9.03 11.68
N ARG A 39 -0.06 9.31 11.58
CA ARG A 39 0.96 8.29 11.28
C ARG A 39 1.03 7.23 12.38
N ALA A 40 0.96 7.63 13.64
CA ALA A 40 0.93 6.70 14.77
C ALA A 40 -0.36 5.85 14.79
N GLU A 41 -1.53 6.46 14.55
CA GLU A 41 -2.80 5.73 14.42
C GLU A 41 -2.76 4.68 13.30
N PHE A 42 -2.21 5.05 12.13
CA PHE A 42 -2.08 4.14 11.00
C PHE A 42 -1.15 2.97 11.31
N GLN A 43 0.02 3.23 11.92
CA GLN A 43 0.95 2.18 12.32
C GLN A 43 0.34 1.25 13.38
N ALA A 44 -0.44 1.77 14.32
CA ALA A 44 -1.15 0.97 15.32
C ALA A 44 -2.21 0.05 14.66
N ARG A 45 -2.96 0.57 13.67
CA ARG A 45 -3.92 -0.23 12.88
C ARG A 45 -3.21 -1.29 12.03
N ALA A 46 -2.12 -0.93 11.35
CA ALA A 46 -1.34 -1.85 10.53
C ALA A 46 -0.77 -3.02 11.37
N ARG A 47 -0.24 -2.74 12.56
CA ARG A 47 0.23 -3.77 13.50
C ARG A 47 -0.86 -4.78 13.90
N GLN A 48 -2.12 -4.35 13.97
CA GLN A 48 -3.25 -5.26 14.25
C GLN A 48 -3.63 -6.11 13.03
N ALA A 49 -3.49 -5.58 11.82
CA ALA A 49 -3.73 -6.33 10.58
C ALA A 49 -2.62 -7.37 10.32
N ASP A 50 -1.36 -7.01 10.58
CA ASP A 50 -0.19 -7.87 10.32
C ASP A 50 -0.06 -9.06 11.29
N ALA A 51 -0.75 -9.06 12.44
CA ALA A 51 -0.77 -10.20 13.35
C ALA A 51 -1.48 -11.43 12.74
N PHE A 52 -2.37 -11.22 11.76
CA PHE A 52 -3.10 -12.27 11.05
C PHE A 52 -2.74 -12.37 9.56
N ALA A 53 -1.97 -11.42 9.02
CA ALA A 53 -1.63 -11.32 7.61
C ALA A 53 -0.13 -11.58 7.35
N LYS A 54 0.37 -12.75 7.74
CA LYS A 54 1.50 -13.32 6.98
C LYS A 54 0.89 -13.93 5.71
N PRO A 55 1.14 -13.40 4.50
CA PRO A 55 0.62 -14.00 3.29
C PRO A 55 1.34 -15.34 3.08
N HIS A 56 0.74 -16.43 3.60
CA HIS A 56 1.21 -17.80 3.33
C HIS A 56 0.83 -18.25 1.91
N PHE A 57 0.02 -17.46 1.21
CA PHE A 57 -0.51 -17.75 -0.11
C PHE A 57 -0.27 -16.52 -1.03
N PRO A 58 -0.11 -16.73 -2.34
CA PRO A 58 0.24 -15.66 -3.28
C PRO A 58 -0.81 -14.55 -3.34
N GLU A 59 -0.36 -13.33 -3.65
CA GLU A 59 -1.25 -12.17 -3.83
C GLU A 59 -2.27 -12.45 -4.93
N GLY A 60 -3.55 -12.20 -4.64
CA GLY A 60 -4.67 -12.50 -5.56
C GLY A 60 -5.32 -13.87 -5.35
N ALA A 61 -4.90 -14.66 -4.36
CA ALA A 61 -5.58 -15.90 -4.00
C ALA A 61 -7.03 -15.65 -3.54
N GLN A 62 -7.96 -16.42 -4.09
CA GLN A 62 -9.39 -16.31 -3.77
C GLN A 62 -9.75 -17.12 -2.52
N LEU A 63 -10.88 -16.77 -1.89
CA LEU A 63 -11.42 -17.47 -0.73
C LEU A 63 -11.87 -18.88 -1.11
N CYS A 64 -11.32 -19.90 -0.44
CA CYS A 64 -11.76 -21.28 -0.61
C CYS A 64 -13.12 -21.50 0.05
N GLY A 65 -14.11 -21.99 -0.71
CA GLY A 65 -15.42 -22.33 -0.18
C GLY A 65 -15.46 -23.52 0.79
N ARG A 66 -14.38 -24.33 0.85
CA ARG A 66 -14.28 -25.49 1.74
C ARG A 66 -13.62 -25.17 3.08
N CYS A 67 -12.48 -24.47 3.07
CA CYS A 67 -11.70 -24.20 4.28
C CYS A 67 -11.68 -22.71 4.69
N SER A 68 -12.45 -21.85 4.01
CA SER A 68 -12.58 -20.41 4.29
C SER A 68 -11.23 -19.66 4.34
N THR A 69 -10.22 -20.16 3.65
CA THR A 69 -8.88 -19.57 3.58
C THR A 69 -8.65 -18.97 2.20
N ALA A 70 -8.08 -17.77 2.12
CA ALA A 70 -7.73 -17.09 0.87
C ALA A 70 -6.48 -17.73 0.24
N ALA A 71 -6.67 -18.91 -0.36
CA ALA A 71 -5.60 -19.79 -0.83
C ALA A 71 -5.90 -20.47 -2.18
N VAL A 72 -6.98 -20.07 -2.88
CA VAL A 72 -7.33 -20.65 -4.18
C VAL A 72 -6.60 -19.92 -5.30
N VAL A 73 -5.92 -20.68 -6.15
CA VAL A 73 -5.18 -20.20 -7.31
C VAL A 73 -5.52 -21.04 -8.53
N MET A 74 -5.40 -20.45 -9.73
CA MET A 74 -5.52 -21.19 -10.98
C MET A 74 -4.16 -21.82 -11.31
N MET A 75 -4.06 -23.14 -11.23
CA MET A 75 -2.88 -23.90 -11.62
C MET A 75 -3.31 -25.01 -12.57
N ASP A 76 -2.60 -25.16 -13.69
CA ASP A 76 -2.79 -26.26 -14.65
C ASP A 76 -4.23 -26.41 -15.17
N GLY A 77 -4.97 -25.30 -15.29
CA GLY A 77 -6.36 -25.29 -15.76
C GLY A 77 -7.42 -25.62 -14.70
N CYS A 78 -7.02 -25.84 -13.44
CA CYS A 78 -7.93 -26.10 -12.33
C CYS A 78 -7.82 -25.03 -11.23
N MET A 79 -8.95 -24.70 -10.60
CA MET A 79 -8.98 -23.83 -9.42
C MET A 79 -8.61 -24.67 -8.19
N THR A 80 -7.39 -24.50 -7.68
CA THR A 80 -6.82 -25.35 -6.62
C THR A 80 -6.53 -24.56 -5.36
N CYS A 81 -7.01 -25.05 -4.21
CA CYS A 81 -6.71 -24.49 -2.90
C CYS A 81 -5.40 -25.05 -2.33
N LEU A 82 -4.42 -24.16 -2.12
CA LEU A 82 -3.12 -24.52 -1.55
C LEU A 82 -3.17 -24.87 -0.05
N ASN A 83 -4.27 -24.56 0.63
CA ASN A 83 -4.43 -24.84 2.06
C ASN A 83 -5.07 -26.20 2.36
N CYS A 84 -6.04 -26.65 1.55
CA CYS A 84 -6.80 -27.89 1.80
C CYS A 84 -6.85 -28.86 0.62
N GLY A 85 -6.21 -28.53 -0.52
CA GLY A 85 -6.16 -29.39 -1.70
C GLY A 85 -7.47 -29.47 -2.49
N ASP A 86 -8.47 -28.64 -2.20
CA ASP A 86 -9.71 -28.60 -2.97
C ASP A 86 -9.43 -28.10 -4.40
N SER A 87 -9.68 -28.93 -5.40
CA SER A 87 -9.44 -28.63 -6.81
C SER A 87 -10.74 -28.77 -7.61
N LYS A 88 -11.15 -27.71 -8.32
CA LYS A 88 -12.24 -27.75 -9.30
C LYS A 88 -11.67 -27.57 -10.69
N CYS A 89 -11.60 -28.67 -11.42
CA CYS A 89 -11.36 -28.68 -12.86
C CYS A 89 -12.72 -28.61 -13.56
N GLY A 90 -12.84 -27.73 -14.56
CA GLY A 90 -14.02 -27.65 -15.42
C GLY A 90 -14.17 -28.87 -16.33
#